data_AF-G3HDP7-F1
#
_entry.id   AF-G3HDP7-F1
#
_cell.length_a   1.000
_cell.length_b   1.000
_cell.length_c   1.000
_cell.angle_alpha   90.00
_cell.angle_beta   90.00
_cell.angle_gamma   90.00
#
_symmetry.space_group_name_H-M   'P 1'
#
loop_
_entity.id
_entity.type
_entity.pdbx_description
1 polymer ?
#
loop_
_entity_poly.entity_id
_entity_poly.type
_entity_poly.pdbx_seq_one_letter_code
_entity_poly.pdbx_strand_id
1 'polypeptide(L)'
;MCFALEQLGSYFGASICAVDLNADSFSDLLVGAPMESTIREEGRVYVYINSGLGAEMDEMETVLIGSDKYAARFGESIANLGDIDNDGFEDIAIGAPQEDDLRGAIYIYNGRVDGISSTYSQRIEGLQISESLRMFGQSISGQIDADNNGYVDVAVGAFRSDSAVLLRPYENKTYLAVGSMKTIMLNVSLFNAGDDAYETTLNIQLPTGLYFIKILDLEEKQINCEVTESSGIVKLACSLGYIYVDRLSRIDVSFLLDVSSLSRADEDLSIIVQASCENEGEMDQVKDNKVTLVIPLRYEVMLTVHGFVNPTSFVYGSSEENEPETCMAEKLNFTFHYCMKADLHCLDFLCNFGKMESGKEASVHIQLEGRPSVLEMDETSSLKFEIRATAFPEPHPKVIELNKDENIVHAGFFKRQYKSIVQEENRRDSWSYVDSKSNDD
;
A
#
# COMPACT_ATOMS: atom_id res chain seq x y z
N MET A 1 7.53 -30.14 3.36
CA MET A 1 8.86 -29.52 3.47
C MET A 1 9.17 -29.31 4.94
N CYS A 2 10.41 -29.51 5.38
CA CYS A 2 10.85 -29.20 6.73
C CYS A 2 11.95 -28.16 6.60
N PHE A 3 11.76 -26.98 7.17
CA PHE A 3 12.77 -25.93 7.23
C PHE A 3 13.53 -26.12 8.54
N ALA A 4 14.84 -26.34 8.46
CA ALA A 4 15.66 -26.64 9.63
C ALA A 4 16.94 -25.82 9.59
N LEU A 5 17.15 -25.04 10.63
CA LEU A 5 18.37 -24.25 10.81
C LEU A 5 19.42 -25.01 11.63
N GLU A 6 20.70 -24.71 11.40
CA GLU A 6 21.80 -25.42 12.06
C GLU A 6 22.02 -25.00 13.52
N GLN A 7 21.65 -23.77 13.91
CA GLN A 7 21.90 -23.27 15.28
C GLN A 7 20.77 -23.65 16.25
N LEU A 8 21.04 -24.63 17.13
CA LEU A 8 20.16 -24.98 18.25
C LEU A 8 19.95 -23.78 19.18
N GLY A 9 18.70 -23.50 19.51
CA GLY A 9 18.33 -22.40 20.40
C GLY A 9 18.16 -21.04 19.73
N SER A 10 18.28 -20.94 18.40
CA SER A 10 18.01 -19.72 17.62
C SER A 10 16.53 -19.29 17.64
N TYR A 11 15.66 -20.19 18.08
CA TYR A 11 14.21 -20.01 18.07
C TYR A 11 13.67 -19.79 16.64
N PHE A 12 14.28 -20.45 15.66
CA PHE A 12 13.83 -20.45 14.27
C PHE A 12 12.35 -20.87 14.15
N GLY A 13 11.55 -20.07 13.44
CA GLY A 13 10.11 -20.24 13.35
C GLY A 13 9.32 -19.51 14.45
N ALA A 14 9.96 -18.64 15.22
CA ALA A 14 9.28 -17.80 16.22
C ALA A 14 8.24 -16.87 15.59
N SER A 15 8.57 -16.35 14.41
CA SER A 15 7.70 -15.52 13.58
C SER A 15 7.76 -16.04 12.15
N ILE A 16 6.64 -15.93 11.45
CA ILE A 16 6.50 -16.32 10.04
C ILE A 16 5.70 -15.26 9.30
N CYS A 17 6.06 -15.01 8.05
CA CYS A 17 5.31 -14.11 7.17
C CYS A 17 5.25 -14.70 5.76
N ALA A 18 4.07 -14.66 5.15
CA ALA A 18 3.86 -15.04 3.77
C ALA A 18 3.52 -13.77 2.97
N VAL A 19 4.27 -13.51 1.91
CA VAL A 19 4.27 -12.24 1.15
C VAL A 19 4.81 -12.53 -0.24
N ASP A 20 4.26 -11.91 -1.28
CA ASP A 20 4.77 -12.05 -2.66
C ASP A 20 5.82 -10.96 -2.90
N LEU A 21 7.10 -11.27 -2.64
CA LEU A 21 8.17 -10.28 -2.60
C LEU A 21 8.62 -9.88 -4.02
N ASN A 22 8.47 -10.79 -4.98
CA ASN A 22 8.94 -10.63 -6.36
C ASN A 22 7.82 -10.42 -7.39
N ALA A 23 6.58 -10.25 -6.93
CA ALA A 23 5.37 -10.01 -7.73
C ALA A 23 5.11 -11.10 -8.80
N ASP A 24 5.44 -12.36 -8.49
CA ASP A 24 5.25 -13.49 -9.39
C ASP A 24 3.93 -14.27 -9.15
N SER A 25 3.09 -13.75 -8.25
CA SER A 25 1.82 -14.33 -7.79
C SER A 25 1.96 -15.58 -6.91
N PHE A 26 3.17 -15.94 -6.48
CA PHE A 26 3.41 -16.98 -5.50
C PHE A 26 3.87 -16.37 -4.18
N SER A 27 3.25 -16.80 -3.07
CA SER A 27 3.70 -16.33 -1.77
C SER A 27 5.05 -16.95 -1.41
N ASP A 28 6.01 -16.07 -1.12
CA ASP A 28 7.29 -16.38 -0.50
C ASP A 28 7.12 -16.51 1.02
N LEU A 29 8.14 -17.08 1.67
CA LEU A 29 8.12 -17.32 3.12
C LEU A 29 9.31 -16.65 3.79
N LEU A 30 9.02 -15.86 4.82
CA LEU A 30 10.01 -15.39 5.77
C LEU A 30 9.88 -16.10 7.10
N VAL A 31 11.02 -16.42 7.69
CA VAL A 31 11.10 -17.12 8.97
C VAL A 31 12.08 -16.42 9.91
N GLY A 32 11.58 -15.98 11.06
CA GLY A 32 12.39 -15.33 12.08
C GLY A 32 13.09 -16.30 13.02
N ALA A 33 14.33 -15.95 13.38
CA ALA A 33 15.17 -16.60 14.38
C ALA A 33 15.71 -15.55 15.37
N PRO A 34 14.86 -15.00 16.26
CA PRO A 34 15.21 -13.86 17.09
C PRO A 34 16.28 -14.13 18.15
N MET A 35 16.52 -15.39 18.51
CA MET A 35 17.57 -15.76 19.46
C MET A 35 18.86 -16.21 18.76
N GLU A 36 18.90 -16.15 17.43
CA GLU A 36 20.11 -16.45 16.69
C GLU A 36 21.23 -15.50 17.08
N SER A 37 22.41 -16.07 17.30
CA SER A 37 23.50 -15.39 17.98
C SER A 37 24.80 -15.60 17.23
N THR A 38 25.39 -14.52 16.75
CA THR A 38 26.81 -14.47 16.37
C THR A 38 27.69 -14.14 17.57
N ILE A 39 27.21 -13.22 18.42
CA ILE A 39 27.84 -12.86 19.69
C ILE A 39 26.83 -13.09 20.82
N ARG A 40 25.64 -12.46 20.77
CA ARG A 40 24.56 -12.64 21.76
C ARG A 40 23.22 -12.04 21.32
N GLU A 41 22.32 -12.90 20.84
CA GLU A 41 20.90 -12.66 20.55
C GLU A 41 20.63 -11.46 19.60
N GLU A 42 21.44 -11.29 18.57
CA GLU A 42 21.22 -10.27 17.54
C GLU A 42 19.95 -10.53 16.72
N GLY A 43 19.68 -11.80 16.43
CA GLY A 43 18.53 -12.26 15.66
C GLY A 43 18.72 -12.18 14.14
N ARG A 44 18.05 -13.06 13.41
CA ARG A 44 18.13 -13.21 11.95
C ARG A 44 16.76 -13.49 11.35
N VAL A 45 16.58 -13.16 10.07
CA VAL A 45 15.40 -13.57 9.29
C VAL A 45 15.84 -14.21 7.98
N TYR A 46 15.27 -15.38 7.70
CA TYR A 46 15.51 -16.19 6.52
C TYR A 46 14.39 -16.00 5.51
N VAL A 47 14.74 -16.04 4.23
CA VAL A 47 13.80 -15.79 3.12
C VAL A 47 13.86 -16.99 2.18
N TYR A 48 12.69 -17.51 1.86
CA TYR A 48 12.49 -18.65 0.97
C TYR A 48 11.57 -18.22 -0.17
N ILE A 49 12.12 -18.17 -1.38
CA ILE A 49 11.42 -17.75 -2.59
C ILE A 49 10.69 -18.93 -3.21
N ASN A 50 9.43 -18.72 -3.62
CA ASN A 50 8.59 -19.75 -4.19
C ASN A 50 8.54 -19.62 -5.72
N SER A 51 9.30 -20.46 -6.43
CA SER A 51 9.33 -20.44 -7.90
C SER A 51 8.09 -21.08 -8.57
N GLY A 52 7.09 -21.51 -7.81
CA GLY A 52 5.87 -22.15 -8.33
C GLY A 52 6.07 -23.55 -8.92
N LEU A 53 7.31 -24.07 -8.92
CA LEU A 53 7.69 -25.38 -9.46
C LEU A 53 7.50 -26.50 -8.42
N GLY A 54 6.30 -26.58 -7.84
CA GLY A 54 5.93 -27.63 -6.88
C GLY A 54 5.89 -27.14 -5.44
N ALA A 55 6.34 -27.99 -4.49
CA ALA A 55 6.32 -27.68 -3.06
C ALA A 55 7.72 -27.33 -2.51
N GLU A 56 8.69 -27.06 -3.40
CA GLU A 56 10.06 -26.66 -3.08
C GLU A 56 10.17 -25.14 -3.09
N MET A 57 10.84 -24.59 -2.08
CA MET A 57 11.14 -23.16 -1.95
C MET A 57 12.66 -22.99 -1.93
N ASP A 58 13.15 -22.02 -2.67
CA ASP A 58 14.57 -21.72 -2.79
C ASP A 58 14.99 -20.77 -1.66
N GLU A 59 15.87 -21.23 -0.78
CA GLU A 59 16.43 -20.36 0.27
C GLU A 59 17.35 -19.31 -0.36
N MET A 60 17.12 -18.05 -0.02
CA MET A 60 17.94 -16.95 -0.48
C MET A 60 19.33 -16.99 0.20
N GLU A 61 20.40 -16.80 -0.57
CA GLU A 61 21.78 -16.84 -0.02
C GLU A 61 22.04 -15.77 1.05
N THR A 62 21.32 -14.65 0.99
CA THR A 62 21.50 -13.51 1.90
C THR A 62 20.47 -13.56 3.02
N VAL A 63 20.96 -13.60 4.26
CA VAL A 63 20.13 -13.53 5.47
C VAL A 63 19.90 -12.07 5.83
N LEU A 64 18.68 -11.72 6.23
CA LEU A 64 18.36 -10.36 6.64
C LEU A 64 18.88 -10.08 8.06
N ILE A 65 19.52 -8.92 8.22
CA ILE A 65 20.13 -8.48 9.49
C ILE A 65 19.72 -7.05 9.81
N GLY A 66 19.32 -6.80 11.06
CA GLY A 66 19.06 -5.44 11.54
C GLY A 66 20.35 -4.64 11.76
N SER A 67 20.40 -3.83 12.82
CA SER A 67 21.63 -3.12 13.23
C SER A 67 22.72 -4.02 13.84
N ASP A 68 22.46 -5.33 13.93
CA ASP A 68 23.32 -6.34 14.56
C ASP A 68 23.75 -5.97 15.98
N LYS A 69 22.91 -5.22 16.69
CA LYS A 69 23.15 -4.84 18.08
C LYS A 69 22.92 -6.02 19.02
N TYR A 70 23.67 -5.96 20.10
CA TYR A 70 23.56 -6.86 21.25
C TYR A 70 22.09 -7.00 21.71
N ALA A 71 21.61 -8.25 21.81
CA ALA A 71 20.27 -8.61 22.29
C ALA A 71 19.12 -7.86 21.60
N ALA A 72 19.27 -7.48 20.32
CA ALA A 72 18.24 -6.76 19.59
C ALA A 72 16.99 -7.62 19.30
N ARG A 73 17.16 -8.94 19.22
CA ARG A 73 16.12 -9.92 18.85
C ARG A 73 15.44 -9.58 17.53
N PHE A 74 16.24 -9.25 16.53
CA PHE A 74 15.75 -8.99 15.19
C PHE A 74 15.01 -10.22 14.64
N GLY A 75 13.82 -10.02 14.08
CA GLY A 75 12.97 -11.12 13.61
C GLY A 75 11.99 -11.66 14.65
N GLU A 76 11.81 -10.98 15.80
CA GLU A 76 10.80 -11.35 16.80
C GLU A 76 9.37 -11.11 16.28
N SER A 77 9.18 -10.10 15.43
CA SER A 77 7.95 -9.87 14.69
C SER A 77 8.28 -9.60 13.22
N ILE A 78 7.43 -10.09 12.32
CA ILE A 78 7.51 -9.84 10.87
C ILE A 78 6.09 -9.56 10.41
N ALA A 79 5.90 -8.49 9.64
CA ALA A 79 4.61 -8.12 9.09
C ALA A 79 4.74 -7.74 7.60
N ASN A 80 3.78 -8.19 6.80
CA ASN A 80 3.59 -7.73 5.44
C ASN A 80 2.97 -6.32 5.49
N LEU A 81 3.58 -5.37 4.79
CA LEU A 81 3.14 -3.97 4.73
C LEU A 81 2.34 -3.67 3.45
N GLY A 82 2.27 -4.60 2.50
CA GLY A 82 1.94 -4.30 1.12
C GLY A 82 3.04 -3.48 0.46
N ASP A 83 2.76 -2.92 -0.71
CA ASP A 83 3.65 -2.00 -1.40
C ASP A 83 3.55 -0.60 -0.77
N ILE A 84 4.53 -0.22 0.06
CA ILE A 84 4.50 1.04 0.82
C ILE A 84 5.13 2.20 0.05
N ASP A 85 5.95 1.90 -0.97
CA ASP A 85 6.59 2.90 -1.84
C ASP A 85 6.03 2.94 -3.27
N ASN A 86 4.99 2.15 -3.55
CA ASN A 86 4.27 2.02 -4.82
C ASN A 86 5.20 1.67 -6.00
N ASP A 87 6.19 0.81 -5.77
CA ASP A 87 7.13 0.37 -6.80
C ASP A 87 6.71 -0.92 -7.54
N GLY A 88 5.63 -1.55 -7.09
CA GLY A 88 5.00 -2.74 -7.63
C GLY A 88 5.38 -4.04 -6.91
N PHE A 89 6.13 -3.98 -5.80
CA PHE A 89 6.55 -5.14 -5.01
C PHE A 89 6.07 -5.01 -3.56
N GLU A 90 5.68 -6.12 -2.92
CA GLU A 90 5.27 -6.05 -1.50
C GLU A 90 6.47 -5.86 -0.58
N ASP A 91 6.31 -4.96 0.39
CA ASP A 91 7.30 -4.63 1.41
C ASP A 91 6.99 -5.27 2.75
N ILE A 92 7.99 -5.34 3.62
CA ILE A 92 7.86 -5.92 4.95
C ILE A 92 8.44 -5.03 6.04
N ALA A 93 7.90 -5.20 7.25
CA ALA A 93 8.49 -4.70 8.48
C ALA A 93 9.00 -5.85 9.35
N ILE A 94 10.20 -5.71 9.89
CA ILE A 94 10.79 -6.63 10.84
C ILE A 94 11.08 -5.89 12.15
N GLY A 95 10.61 -6.45 13.27
CA GLY A 95 10.81 -5.90 14.60
C GLY A 95 12.08 -6.38 15.29
N ALA A 96 12.71 -5.47 16.04
CA ALA A 96 13.79 -5.71 16.99
C ALA A 96 13.46 -5.03 18.33
N PRO A 97 12.50 -5.57 19.11
CA PRO A 97 11.91 -4.88 20.25
C PRO A 97 12.88 -4.64 21.41
N GLN A 98 13.96 -5.42 21.51
CA GLN A 98 14.90 -5.35 22.63
C GLN A 98 16.12 -4.47 22.34
N GLU A 99 16.24 -3.97 21.11
CA GLU A 99 17.31 -3.07 20.70
C GLU A 99 17.35 -1.79 21.54
N ASP A 100 18.55 -1.23 21.71
CA ASP A 100 18.79 0.04 22.40
C ASP A 100 18.22 0.07 23.83
N ASP A 101 18.59 -0.91 24.65
CA ASP A 101 18.15 -1.06 26.04
C ASP A 101 16.61 -1.17 26.19
N LEU A 102 16.01 -2.10 25.43
CA LEU A 102 14.57 -2.33 25.40
C LEU A 102 13.75 -1.15 24.88
N ARG A 103 14.35 -0.21 24.17
CA ARG A 103 13.58 0.85 23.50
C ARG A 103 12.91 0.32 22.24
N GLY A 104 13.61 -0.53 21.51
CA GLY A 104 13.12 -1.24 20.35
C GLY A 104 13.16 -0.41 19.07
N ALA A 105 13.21 -1.13 17.95
CA ALA A 105 13.21 -0.58 16.60
C ALA A 105 12.42 -1.48 15.66
N ILE A 106 12.02 -0.91 14.52
CA ILE A 106 11.53 -1.66 13.36
C ILE A 106 12.36 -1.31 12.13
N TYR A 107 12.41 -2.24 11.19
CA TYR A 107 13.17 -2.16 9.95
C TYR A 107 12.23 -2.42 8.78
N ILE A 108 12.25 -1.54 7.80
CA ILE A 108 11.49 -1.69 6.56
C ILE A 108 12.42 -2.24 5.49
N TYR A 109 12.00 -3.33 4.85
CA TYR A 109 12.69 -3.94 3.74
C TYR A 109 11.78 -3.95 2.53
N ASN A 110 12.31 -3.50 1.40
CA ASN A 110 11.53 -3.45 0.17
C ASN A 110 11.65 -4.72 -0.66
N GLY A 111 10.53 -5.13 -1.25
CA GLY A 111 10.46 -6.16 -2.26
C GLY A 111 11.19 -5.75 -3.55
N ARG A 112 11.62 -6.73 -4.34
CA ARG A 112 12.33 -6.56 -5.62
C ARG A 112 12.06 -7.75 -6.53
N VAL A 113 12.33 -7.58 -7.83
CA VAL A 113 12.20 -8.66 -8.82
C VAL A 113 13.01 -9.93 -8.49
N ASP A 114 14.08 -9.79 -7.70
CA ASP A 114 14.94 -10.88 -7.22
C ASP A 114 14.57 -11.38 -5.81
N GLY A 115 13.41 -10.98 -5.28
CA GLY A 115 12.93 -11.30 -3.94
C GLY A 115 12.91 -10.06 -3.07
N ILE A 116 13.92 -9.86 -2.23
CA ILE A 116 13.94 -8.76 -1.26
C ILE A 116 15.30 -8.07 -1.22
N SER A 117 15.29 -6.77 -0.97
CA SER A 117 16.52 -6.02 -0.74
C SER A 117 17.31 -6.60 0.45
N SER A 118 18.61 -6.83 0.28
CA SER A 118 19.47 -7.30 1.37
C SER A 118 19.68 -6.25 2.48
N THR A 119 19.38 -4.98 2.20
CA THR A 119 19.51 -3.87 3.13
C THR A 119 18.15 -3.22 3.37
N TYR A 120 17.85 -2.92 4.63
CA TYR A 120 16.65 -2.15 4.99
C TYR A 120 16.71 -0.76 4.36
N SER A 121 15.57 -0.27 3.88
CA SER A 121 15.43 1.10 3.35
C SER A 121 15.25 2.12 4.46
N GLN A 122 14.60 1.71 5.55
CA GLN A 122 14.35 2.57 6.69
C GLN A 122 14.48 1.79 8.01
N ARG A 123 15.05 2.46 9.02
CA ARG A 123 15.05 2.01 10.41
C ARG A 123 14.36 3.07 11.25
N ILE A 124 13.36 2.67 12.01
CA ILE A 124 12.57 3.57 12.85
C ILE A 124 12.78 3.16 14.31
N GLU A 125 13.33 4.08 15.09
CA GLU A 125 13.63 3.85 16.51
C GLU A 125 12.47 4.30 17.39
N GLY A 126 12.19 3.54 18.44
CA GLY A 126 11.25 3.98 19.47
C GLY A 126 11.64 5.36 20.06
N LEU A 127 12.94 5.65 20.19
CA LEU A 127 13.44 6.94 20.69
C LEU A 127 13.02 8.13 19.82
N GLN A 128 13.03 7.96 18.50
CA GLN A 128 12.72 9.04 17.55
C GLN A 128 11.26 9.47 17.68
N ILE A 129 10.40 8.59 18.17
CA ILE A 129 8.96 8.82 18.33
C ILE A 129 8.66 9.35 19.74
N SER A 130 9.19 8.67 20.77
CA SER A 130 9.05 9.11 22.16
C SER A 130 10.09 8.46 23.07
N GLU A 131 10.67 9.24 23.97
CA GLU A 131 11.66 8.77 24.96
C GLU A 131 11.09 7.71 25.92
N SER A 132 9.76 7.65 26.09
CA SER A 132 9.09 6.72 26.99
C SER A 132 8.82 5.34 26.37
N LEU A 133 8.96 5.17 25.05
CA LEU A 133 8.63 3.91 24.37
C LEU A 133 9.62 2.80 24.73
N ARG A 134 9.08 1.61 24.98
CA ARG A 134 9.81 0.40 25.33
C ARG A 134 9.17 -0.79 24.63
N MET A 135 10.00 -1.74 24.20
CA MET A 135 9.62 -2.89 23.39
C MET A 135 8.90 -2.48 22.09
N PHE A 136 9.31 -1.36 21.50
CA PHE A 136 8.77 -0.88 20.23
C PHE A 136 9.13 -1.86 19.11
N GLY A 137 8.13 -2.35 18.37
CA GLY A 137 8.32 -3.38 17.34
C GLY A 137 8.07 -4.81 17.82
N GLN A 138 7.49 -4.99 19.02
CA GLN A 138 7.13 -6.33 19.52
C GLN A 138 6.00 -6.97 18.69
N SER A 139 5.07 -6.15 18.20
CA SER A 139 4.00 -6.57 17.30
C SER A 139 3.82 -5.50 16.23
N ILE A 140 3.63 -5.92 14.99
CA ILE A 140 3.49 -5.02 13.85
C ILE A 140 2.28 -5.50 13.04
N SER A 141 1.49 -4.56 12.55
CA SER A 141 0.37 -4.82 11.64
C SER A 141 0.37 -3.78 10.53
N GLY A 142 0.30 -4.22 9.29
CA GLY A 142 0.12 -3.37 8.11
C GLY A 142 -1.21 -3.65 7.40
N GLN A 143 -1.25 -3.32 6.11
CA GLN A 143 -2.32 -3.60 5.12
C GLN A 143 -3.64 -2.84 5.30
N ILE A 144 -3.68 -1.81 6.15
CA ILE A 144 -4.86 -0.97 6.33
C ILE A 144 -4.45 0.48 6.15
N ASP A 145 -5.13 1.16 5.23
CA ASP A 145 -5.14 2.62 5.14
C ASP A 145 -6.13 3.16 6.19
N ALA A 146 -5.61 3.78 7.25
CA ALA A 146 -6.44 4.24 8.36
C ALA A 146 -6.97 5.67 8.16
N ASP A 147 -6.33 6.47 7.29
CA ASP A 147 -6.75 7.85 7.01
C ASP A 147 -7.36 8.07 5.61
N ASN A 148 -7.51 6.99 4.83
CA ASN A 148 -8.03 6.96 3.46
C ASN A 148 -7.23 7.85 2.50
N ASN A 149 -5.91 7.88 2.63
CA ASN A 149 -5.02 8.63 1.74
C ASN A 149 -4.56 7.83 0.51
N GLY A 150 -4.92 6.55 0.43
CA GLY A 150 -4.55 5.63 -0.65
C GLY A 150 -3.25 4.87 -0.40
N TYR A 151 -2.60 5.06 0.76
CA TYR A 151 -1.40 4.35 1.17
C TYR A 151 -1.65 3.53 2.43
N VAL A 152 -0.94 2.41 2.55
CA VAL A 152 -1.07 1.53 3.71
C VAL A 152 -0.34 2.13 4.91
N ASP A 153 -1.04 2.20 6.05
CA ASP A 153 -0.47 2.60 7.32
C ASP A 153 0.11 1.40 8.11
N VAL A 154 1.04 1.69 9.02
CA VAL A 154 1.72 0.68 9.83
C VAL A 154 1.46 0.91 11.32
N ALA A 155 0.80 -0.04 11.98
CA ALA A 155 0.58 -0.02 13.42
C ALA A 155 1.67 -0.84 14.15
N VAL A 156 2.28 -0.26 15.17
CA VAL A 156 3.40 -0.84 15.91
C VAL A 156 3.11 -0.84 17.41
N GLY A 157 3.23 -2.00 18.04
CA GLY A 157 3.04 -2.18 19.48
C GLY A 157 4.30 -1.89 20.30
N ALA A 158 4.12 -1.27 21.46
CA ALA A 158 5.14 -1.01 22.47
C ALA A 158 4.59 -1.36 23.87
N PHE A 159 4.43 -2.66 24.12
CA PHE A 159 3.62 -3.14 25.25
C PHE A 159 4.16 -2.74 26.62
N ARG A 160 5.48 -2.60 26.80
CA ARG A 160 6.07 -2.20 28.09
C ARG A 160 5.78 -0.76 28.46
N SER A 161 5.34 0.04 27.50
CA SER A 161 4.93 1.42 27.68
C SER A 161 3.41 1.59 27.55
N ASP A 162 2.64 0.48 27.54
CA ASP A 162 1.19 0.47 27.35
C ASP A 162 0.73 1.32 26.15
N SER A 163 1.53 1.32 25.07
CA SER A 163 1.38 2.22 23.93
C SER A 163 1.35 1.46 22.61
N ALA A 164 0.65 2.02 21.63
CA ALA A 164 0.71 1.64 20.23
C ALA A 164 0.94 2.90 19.39
N VAL A 165 1.70 2.78 18.31
CA VAL A 165 2.05 3.88 17.42
C VAL A 165 1.54 3.56 16.03
N LEU A 166 0.87 4.53 15.41
CA LEU A 166 0.50 4.48 13.99
C LEU A 166 1.50 5.31 13.19
N LEU A 167 2.23 4.64 12.32
CA LEU A 167 3.16 5.24 11.36
C LEU A 167 2.44 5.37 10.03
N ARG A 168 2.60 6.53 9.39
CA ARG A 168 1.98 6.84 8.11
C ARG A 168 3.07 7.17 7.09
N PRO A 169 2.99 6.64 5.86
CA PRO A 169 3.97 6.95 4.83
C PRO A 169 3.95 8.44 4.49
N TYR A 170 5.14 9.00 4.20
CA TYR A 170 5.28 10.42 3.92
C TYR A 170 5.00 10.69 2.44
N GLU A 171 3.85 11.29 2.15
CA GLU A 171 3.53 11.78 0.82
C GLU A 171 4.29 13.08 0.51
N ASN A 172 5.27 13.02 -0.40
CA ASN A 172 5.80 14.22 -1.04
C ASN A 172 5.13 14.44 -2.41
N LYS A 173 3.79 14.50 -2.42
CA LYS A 173 3.06 14.85 -3.64
C LYS A 173 3.35 16.32 -3.96
N THR A 174 4.00 16.55 -5.11
CA THR A 174 4.28 17.92 -5.62
C THR A 174 3.09 18.50 -6.39
N TYR A 175 1.97 17.78 -6.43
CA TYR A 175 0.73 18.15 -7.11
C TYR A 175 -0.46 17.95 -6.17
N LEU A 176 -1.58 18.59 -6.50
CA LEU A 176 -2.83 18.47 -5.77
C LEU A 176 -3.81 17.59 -6.56
N ALA A 177 -4.21 16.48 -5.96
CA ALA A 177 -5.23 15.60 -6.51
C ALA A 177 -6.63 16.19 -6.34
N VAL A 178 -7.25 16.57 -7.45
CA VAL A 178 -8.59 17.19 -7.48
C VAL A 178 -9.64 16.17 -7.03
N GLY A 179 -10.46 16.51 -6.03
CA GLY A 179 -11.56 15.67 -5.54
C GLY A 179 -11.21 14.64 -4.46
N SER A 180 -9.93 14.32 -4.26
CA SER A 180 -9.47 13.46 -3.16
C SER A 180 -9.23 14.27 -1.88
N MET A 181 -8.52 15.39 -2.01
CA MET A 181 -8.13 16.21 -0.85
C MET A 181 -9.20 17.23 -0.45
N LYS A 182 -9.44 17.35 0.87
CA LYS A 182 -10.41 18.31 1.42
C LYS A 182 -9.75 19.61 1.89
N THR A 183 -8.57 19.52 2.50
CA THR A 183 -7.89 20.67 3.10
C THR A 183 -6.40 20.63 2.84
N ILE A 184 -5.77 21.81 2.69
CA ILE A 184 -4.32 21.96 2.58
C ILE A 184 -3.81 22.98 3.60
N MET A 185 -2.53 22.87 3.96
CA MET A 185 -1.86 23.78 4.88
C MET A 185 -0.83 24.61 4.13
N LEU A 186 -0.96 25.94 4.23
CA LEU A 186 -0.01 26.89 3.68
C LEU A 186 0.86 27.46 4.81
N ASN A 187 2.15 27.11 4.79
CA ASN A 187 3.13 27.63 5.74
C ASN A 187 3.82 28.85 5.15
N VAL A 188 3.72 29.99 5.83
CA VAL A 188 4.37 31.24 5.42
C VAL A 188 5.39 31.64 6.48
N SER A 189 6.64 31.79 6.07
CA SER A 189 7.73 32.28 6.92
C SER A 189 8.10 33.70 6.49
N LEU A 190 7.88 34.67 7.37
CA LEU A 190 8.27 36.05 7.18
C LEU A 190 9.55 36.32 7.96
N PHE A 191 10.59 36.83 7.29
CA PHE A 191 11.86 37.18 7.92
C PHE A 191 12.16 38.66 7.70
N ASN A 192 12.27 39.43 8.78
CA ASN A 192 12.69 40.82 8.71
C ASN A 192 14.22 40.91 8.79
N ALA A 193 14.87 41.10 7.63
CA ALA A 193 16.33 41.27 7.58
C ALA A 193 16.80 42.70 7.89
N GLY A 194 15.89 43.68 7.84
CA GLY A 194 16.15 45.11 7.97
C GLY A 194 15.97 45.64 9.39
N ASP A 195 15.66 46.92 9.50
CA ASP A 195 15.23 47.55 10.75
C ASP A 195 13.78 47.17 11.09
N ASP A 196 13.31 47.56 12.28
CA ASP A 196 11.96 47.20 12.75
C ASP A 196 10.87 47.62 11.75
N ALA A 197 9.98 46.70 11.40
CA ALA A 197 8.92 46.92 10.40
C ALA A 197 7.58 47.23 11.09
N TYR A 198 7.04 48.43 10.86
CA TYR A 198 5.82 48.91 11.50
C TYR A 198 4.57 48.58 10.67
N GLU A 199 3.48 48.26 11.37
CA GLU A 199 2.19 47.89 10.76
C GLU A 199 2.34 46.86 9.62
N THR A 200 3.10 45.80 9.89
CA THR A 200 3.40 44.78 8.89
C THR A 200 2.14 44.02 8.51
N THR A 201 1.86 43.97 7.21
CA THR A 201 0.69 43.32 6.62
C THR A 201 1.13 42.22 5.65
N LEU A 202 0.52 41.06 5.80
CA LEU A 202 0.69 39.92 4.91
C LEU A 202 -0.56 39.80 4.04
N ASN A 203 -0.39 40.04 2.74
CA ASN A 203 -1.42 39.97 1.72
C ASN A 203 -1.32 38.63 0.97
N ILE A 204 -2.28 37.74 1.22
CA ILE A 204 -2.36 36.44 0.56
C ILE A 204 -3.53 36.47 -0.42
N GLN A 205 -3.25 36.19 -1.69
CA GLN A 205 -4.26 36.07 -2.73
C GLN A 205 -4.39 34.60 -3.12
N LEU A 206 -5.57 34.05 -2.85
CA LEU A 206 -5.95 32.68 -3.20
C LEU A 206 -6.69 32.67 -4.55
N PRO A 207 -6.38 31.71 -5.44
CA PRO A 207 -7.11 31.53 -6.69
C PRO A 207 -8.52 30.98 -6.42
N THR A 208 -9.36 31.00 -7.47
CA THR A 208 -10.71 30.41 -7.41
C THR A 208 -10.64 28.94 -7.00
N GLY A 209 -11.43 28.58 -5.99
CA GLY A 209 -11.58 27.20 -5.52
C GLY A 209 -10.76 26.85 -4.27
N LEU A 210 -9.92 27.77 -3.79
CA LEU A 210 -9.31 27.71 -2.45
C LEU A 210 -10.00 28.68 -1.51
N TYR A 211 -10.46 28.18 -0.37
CA TYR A 211 -11.09 29.01 0.67
C TYR A 211 -10.29 28.97 1.97
N PHE A 212 -10.28 30.07 2.70
CA PHE A 212 -9.62 30.12 4.00
C PHE A 212 -10.53 29.56 5.10
N ILE A 213 -9.98 28.69 5.96
CA ILE A 213 -10.68 28.11 7.12
C ILE A 213 -10.26 28.82 8.40
N LYS A 214 -8.99 28.68 8.79
CA LYS A 214 -8.45 29.21 10.05
C LYS A 214 -6.92 29.30 10.02
N ILE A 215 -6.37 30.04 10.97
CA ILE A 215 -4.94 30.05 11.30
C ILE A 215 -4.73 29.09 12.47
N LEU A 216 -3.67 28.28 12.46
CA LEU A 216 -3.44 27.28 13.51
C LEU A 216 -2.81 27.88 14.78
N ASP A 217 -1.99 28.94 14.65
CA ASP A 217 -1.15 29.48 15.74
C ASP A 217 -1.67 30.80 16.35
N LEU A 218 -2.99 31.02 16.38
CA LEU A 218 -3.61 32.28 16.81
C LEU A 218 -3.39 32.64 18.28
N GLU A 219 -3.24 31.66 19.17
CA GLU A 219 -3.22 31.91 20.62
C GLU A 219 -1.88 32.48 21.12
N GLU A 220 -0.78 32.24 20.39
CA GLU A 220 0.55 32.77 20.73
C GLU A 220 0.93 34.00 19.90
N LYS A 221 0.40 34.13 18.68
CA LYS A 221 0.76 35.17 17.72
C LYS A 221 -0.46 36.07 17.50
N GLN A 222 -0.38 37.31 17.98
CA GLN A 222 -1.42 38.34 17.82
C GLN A 222 -1.56 38.72 16.34
N ILE A 223 -2.30 37.90 15.58
CA ILE A 223 -2.50 38.01 14.14
C ILE A 223 -3.99 38.23 13.90
N ASN A 224 -4.33 39.29 13.16
CA ASN A 224 -5.70 39.56 12.76
C ASN A 224 -5.78 39.59 11.24
N CYS A 225 -6.66 38.77 10.64
CA CYS A 225 -6.83 38.69 9.20
C CYS A 225 -8.23 39.12 8.78
N GLU A 226 -8.29 40.06 7.84
CA GLU A 226 -9.51 40.42 7.14
C GLU A 226 -9.59 39.65 5.83
N VAL A 227 -10.75 39.02 5.58
CA VAL A 227 -10.99 38.23 4.36
C VAL A 227 -11.90 39.04 3.45
N THR A 228 -11.46 39.30 2.23
CA THR A 228 -12.25 39.97 1.20
C THR A 228 -12.36 39.07 -0.04
N GLU A 229 -13.56 38.95 -0.59
CA GLU A 229 -13.81 38.16 -1.79
C GLU A 229 -14.23 39.06 -2.94
N SER A 230 -13.50 38.97 -4.06
CA SER A 230 -13.79 39.75 -5.27
C SER A 230 -13.69 38.87 -6.50
N SER A 231 -14.81 38.67 -7.20
CA SER A 231 -14.87 37.87 -8.43
C SER A 231 -14.26 36.46 -8.31
N GLY A 232 -14.46 35.80 -7.17
CA GLY A 232 -13.95 34.44 -6.89
C GLY A 232 -12.48 34.36 -6.47
N ILE A 233 -11.76 35.48 -6.44
CA ILE A 233 -10.42 35.58 -5.83
C ILE A 233 -10.62 35.98 -4.37
N VAL A 234 -10.11 35.17 -3.45
CA VAL A 234 -10.12 35.46 -2.01
C VAL A 234 -8.80 36.15 -1.66
N LYS A 235 -8.89 37.31 -1.03
CA LYS A 235 -7.75 38.05 -0.51
C LYS A 235 -7.80 38.07 1.01
N LEU A 236 -6.72 37.63 1.63
CA LEU A 236 -6.49 37.75 3.06
C LEU A 236 -5.49 38.86 3.31
N ALA A 237 -5.89 39.84 4.08
CA ALA A 237 -5.02 40.89 4.60
C ALA A 237 -4.81 40.65 6.09
N CYS A 238 -3.63 40.16 6.46
CA CYS A 238 -3.28 39.78 7.83
C CYS A 238 -2.32 40.79 8.45
N SER A 239 -2.75 41.49 9.49
CA SER A 239 -1.88 42.33 10.31
C SER A 239 -1.08 41.45 11.28
N LEU A 240 0.24 41.57 11.23
CA LEU A 240 1.19 40.78 12.02
C LEU A 240 1.77 41.63 13.16
N GLY A 241 1.52 41.20 14.40
CA GLY A 241 2.01 41.91 15.59
C GLY A 241 1.22 43.19 15.86
N TYR A 242 0.97 43.50 17.13
CA TYR A 242 0.14 44.66 17.48
C TYR A 242 0.76 46.01 17.07
N ILE A 243 2.09 46.07 16.80
CA ILE A 243 2.80 47.33 16.53
C ILE A 243 3.96 47.20 15.52
N TYR A 244 4.87 46.23 15.67
CA TYR A 244 6.03 46.06 14.77
C TYR A 244 6.60 44.64 14.77
N VAL A 245 7.40 44.32 13.75
CA VAL A 245 8.21 43.10 13.63
C VAL A 245 9.68 43.46 13.84
N ASP A 246 10.31 42.87 14.86
CA ASP A 246 11.69 43.15 15.26
C ASP A 246 12.71 42.91 14.12
N ARG A 247 13.77 43.70 14.11
CA ARG A 247 14.96 43.43 13.29
C ARG A 247 15.52 42.02 13.52
N LEU A 248 15.89 41.35 12.43
CA LEU A 248 16.46 39.99 12.41
C LEU A 248 15.55 38.94 13.07
N SER A 249 14.24 39.17 13.09
CA SER A 249 13.25 38.22 13.59
C SER A 249 12.56 37.44 12.47
N ARG A 250 12.06 36.26 12.82
CA ARG A 250 11.27 35.39 11.94
C ARG A 250 9.92 35.12 12.57
N ILE A 251 8.87 35.22 11.76
CA ILE A 251 7.50 34.89 12.12
C ILE A 251 7.02 33.82 11.15
N ASP A 252 6.72 32.64 11.67
CA ASP A 252 6.10 31.56 10.91
C ASP A 252 4.60 31.53 11.17
N VAL A 253 3.78 31.41 10.13
CA VAL A 253 2.32 31.37 10.24
C VAL A 253 1.76 30.28 9.34
N SER A 254 0.88 29.46 9.90
CA SER A 254 0.27 28.32 9.19
C SER A 254 -1.22 28.58 8.94
N PHE A 255 -1.61 28.60 7.67
CA PHE A 255 -3.00 28.83 7.23
C PHE A 255 -3.61 27.51 6.76
N LEU A 256 -4.78 27.16 7.31
CA LEU A 256 -5.57 26.03 6.86
C LEU A 256 -6.56 26.48 5.78
N LEU A 257 -6.50 25.85 4.61
CA LEU A 257 -7.31 26.17 3.44
C LEU A 257 -8.20 24.96 3.06
N ASP A 258 -9.42 25.25 2.61
CA ASP A 258 -10.37 24.29 2.04
C ASP A 258 -10.18 24.21 0.52
N VAL A 259 -10.16 22.98 0.00
CA VAL A 259 -9.96 22.66 -1.41
C VAL A 259 -11.14 21.84 -1.97
N SER A 260 -12.17 21.58 -1.16
CA SER A 260 -13.31 20.72 -1.54
C SER A 260 -14.08 21.19 -2.77
N SER A 261 -13.97 22.48 -3.13
CA SER A 261 -14.63 23.05 -4.31
C SER A 261 -13.90 22.83 -5.63
N LEU A 262 -12.63 22.38 -5.60
CA LEU A 262 -11.89 22.05 -6.81
C LEU A 262 -12.39 20.72 -7.37
N SER A 263 -13.14 20.82 -8.46
CA SER A 263 -13.69 19.68 -9.21
C SER A 263 -13.01 19.46 -10.57
N ARG A 264 -12.23 20.45 -11.04
CA ARG A 264 -11.55 20.40 -12.34
C ARG A 264 -10.09 20.84 -12.26
N ALA A 265 -9.20 20.09 -12.89
CA ALA A 265 -7.78 20.41 -13.10
C ALA A 265 -7.57 21.11 -14.46
N ASP A 266 -8.19 22.27 -14.65
CA ASP A 266 -8.07 23.01 -15.92
C ASP A 266 -6.72 23.78 -16.00
N GLU A 267 -6.34 24.45 -14.90
CA GLU A 267 -5.12 25.25 -14.73
C GLU A 267 -4.50 25.03 -13.34
N ASP A 268 -3.19 25.22 -13.22
CA ASP A 268 -2.47 25.10 -11.95
C ASP A 268 -2.89 26.22 -10.98
N LEU A 269 -2.90 25.93 -9.68
CA LEU A 269 -3.24 26.93 -8.67
C LEU A 269 -2.04 27.85 -8.44
N SER A 270 -2.24 29.15 -8.56
CA SER A 270 -1.23 30.15 -8.20
C SER A 270 -1.64 30.89 -6.92
N ILE A 271 -0.98 30.60 -5.80
CA ILE A 271 -1.13 31.35 -4.56
C ILE A 271 -0.07 32.45 -4.55
N ILE A 272 -0.49 33.69 -4.33
CA ILE A 272 0.42 34.83 -4.27
C ILE A 272 0.47 35.31 -2.82
N VAL A 273 1.67 35.41 -2.27
CA VAL A 273 1.92 35.95 -0.93
C VAL A 273 2.78 37.19 -1.08
N GLN A 274 2.34 38.31 -0.51
CA GLN A 274 3.06 39.57 -0.51
C GLN A 274 3.13 40.12 0.91
N ALA A 275 4.32 40.51 1.36
CA ALA A 275 4.50 41.26 2.60
C ALA A 275 4.62 42.77 2.29
N SER A 276 4.09 43.60 3.17
CA SER A 276 4.23 45.07 3.12
C SER A 276 4.28 45.67 4.51
N CYS A 277 4.94 46.82 4.66
CA CYS A 277 4.96 47.58 5.92
C CYS A 277 4.83 49.09 5.68
N GLU A 278 4.44 49.87 6.69
CA GLU A 278 4.23 51.33 6.53
C GLU A 278 5.55 52.07 6.25
N ASN A 279 6.65 51.63 6.86
CA ASN A 279 7.96 52.24 6.72
C ASN A 279 8.72 51.84 5.44
N GLU A 280 8.05 51.17 4.49
CA GLU A 280 8.64 50.66 3.24
C GLU A 280 9.08 51.80 2.28
N GLY A 281 8.50 53.00 2.38
CA GLY A 281 8.88 54.18 1.60
C GLY A 281 8.77 54.02 0.06
N GLU A 282 9.22 55.00 -0.72
CA GLU A 282 9.35 54.90 -2.20
C GLU A 282 10.68 54.23 -2.60
N MET A 283 11.06 53.11 -2.00
CA MET A 283 12.29 52.41 -2.37
C MET A 283 12.03 51.30 -3.40
N ASP A 284 12.76 51.35 -4.51
CA ASP A 284 12.71 50.48 -5.71
C ASP A 284 13.02 48.98 -5.47
N GLN A 285 12.95 48.47 -4.24
CA GLN A 285 13.33 47.10 -3.86
C GLN A 285 12.18 46.17 -3.48
N VAL A 286 10.92 46.52 -3.75
CA VAL A 286 9.70 45.72 -3.42
C VAL A 286 9.58 44.39 -4.21
N LYS A 287 10.61 43.94 -4.92
CA LYS A 287 10.53 42.75 -5.79
C LYS A 287 10.73 41.42 -5.05
N ASP A 288 11.38 41.42 -3.89
CA ASP A 288 11.62 40.21 -3.07
C ASP A 288 10.51 39.95 -2.03
N ASN A 289 9.64 40.93 -1.77
CA ASN A 289 8.53 40.80 -0.83
C ASN A 289 7.32 40.00 -1.38
N LYS A 290 7.39 39.52 -2.63
CA LYS A 290 6.31 38.77 -3.29
C LYS A 290 6.77 37.38 -3.72
N VAL A 291 6.10 36.36 -3.21
CA VAL A 291 6.29 34.95 -3.58
C VAL A 291 5.04 34.45 -4.30
N THR A 292 5.23 33.73 -5.40
CA THR A 292 4.14 33.03 -6.09
C THR A 292 4.38 31.53 -6.02
N LEU A 293 3.50 30.83 -5.32
CA LEU A 293 3.50 29.38 -5.19
C LEU A 293 2.58 28.81 -6.26
N VAL A 294 3.13 27.97 -7.15
CA VAL A 294 2.35 27.27 -8.18
C VAL A 294 2.19 25.81 -7.77
N ILE A 295 0.95 25.35 -7.65
CA ILE A 295 0.60 23.99 -7.28
C ILE A 295 -0.07 23.32 -8.50
N PRO A 296 0.60 22.35 -9.14
CA PRO A 296 0.03 21.60 -10.25
C PRO A 296 -1.24 20.86 -9.84
N LEU A 297 -2.32 20.99 -10.62
CA LEU A 297 -3.54 20.21 -10.42
C LEU A 297 -3.51 18.94 -11.26
N ARG A 298 -3.82 17.79 -10.65
CA ARG A 298 -3.92 16.49 -11.34
C ARG A 298 -5.21 15.78 -10.98
N TYR A 299 -5.71 14.96 -11.91
CA TYR A 299 -6.80 14.03 -11.63
C TYR A 299 -6.19 12.71 -11.16
N GLU A 300 -6.63 12.25 -10.00
CA GLU A 300 -6.31 10.93 -9.45
C GLU A 300 -7.53 10.05 -9.71
N VAL A 301 -7.35 8.99 -10.50
CA VAL A 301 -8.43 8.06 -10.85
C VAL A 301 -8.03 6.67 -10.37
N MET A 302 -8.86 6.11 -9.50
CA MET A 302 -8.79 4.72 -9.07
C MET A 302 -9.63 3.87 -10.02
N LEU A 303 -9.03 2.86 -10.63
CA LEU A 303 -9.69 1.96 -11.57
C LEU A 303 -9.62 0.54 -11.02
N THR A 304 -10.78 0.04 -10.59
CA THR A 304 -10.99 -1.32 -10.11
C THR A 304 -11.47 -2.19 -11.28
N VAL A 305 -10.75 -3.27 -11.57
CA VAL A 305 -11.22 -4.26 -12.56
C VAL A 305 -11.50 -5.58 -11.87
N HIS A 306 -12.76 -6.02 -11.91
CA HIS A 306 -13.17 -7.29 -11.32
C HIS A 306 -13.40 -8.36 -12.38
N GLY A 307 -12.67 -9.48 -12.26
CA GLY A 307 -12.88 -10.70 -13.05
C GLY A 307 -13.58 -11.77 -12.24
N PHE A 308 -14.70 -12.32 -12.74
CA PHE A 308 -15.39 -13.44 -12.09
C PHE A 308 -15.58 -14.59 -13.09
N VAL A 309 -15.34 -15.82 -12.63
CA VAL A 309 -15.52 -17.03 -13.44
C VAL A 309 -16.68 -17.84 -12.86
N ASN A 310 -17.68 -18.16 -13.68
CA ASN A 310 -18.88 -18.89 -13.29
C ASN A 310 -19.24 -19.96 -14.34
N PRO A 311 -19.35 -21.26 -13.99
CA PRO A 311 -19.16 -21.83 -12.65
C PRO A 311 -17.70 -21.80 -12.19
N THR A 312 -17.50 -21.69 -10.87
CA THR A 312 -16.17 -21.69 -10.25
C THR A 312 -15.49 -23.07 -10.24
N SER A 313 -16.08 -24.06 -10.89
CA SER A 313 -15.45 -25.36 -11.15
C SER A 313 -16.33 -26.13 -12.12
N PHE A 314 -15.71 -27.00 -12.91
CA PHE A 314 -16.40 -27.99 -13.71
C PHE A 314 -15.80 -29.36 -13.38
N VAL A 315 -16.64 -30.37 -13.26
CA VAL A 315 -16.22 -31.76 -13.05
C VAL A 315 -16.39 -32.49 -14.37
N TYR A 316 -15.33 -33.13 -14.84
CA TYR A 316 -15.32 -33.89 -16.10
C TYR A 316 -14.96 -35.37 -15.84
N GLY A 317 -15.73 -36.27 -16.48
CA GLY A 317 -15.64 -37.75 -16.39
C GLY A 317 -16.66 -38.34 -15.40
N SER A 318 -17.36 -39.47 -15.65
CA SER A 318 -17.55 -40.34 -16.81
C SER A 318 -19.07 -40.60 -16.94
N SER A 319 -19.57 -40.66 -18.17
CA SER A 319 -20.96 -40.90 -18.58
C SER A 319 -21.82 -41.76 -17.65
N GLU A 320 -22.90 -41.18 -17.13
CA GLU A 320 -24.19 -41.89 -17.03
C GLU A 320 -25.26 -41.02 -17.73
N GLU A 321 -25.98 -41.67 -18.64
CA GLU A 321 -26.99 -41.08 -19.50
C GLU A 321 -28.24 -40.64 -18.72
N ASN A 322 -28.89 -39.60 -19.26
CA ASN A 322 -30.25 -39.11 -19.02
C ASN A 322 -30.40 -37.91 -18.06
N GLU A 323 -30.57 -36.71 -18.63
CA GLU A 323 -31.90 -36.11 -18.85
C GLU A 323 -31.79 -34.88 -19.79
N PRO A 324 -32.84 -34.54 -20.56
CA PRO A 324 -32.84 -33.36 -21.41
C PRO A 324 -33.46 -32.17 -20.66
N GLU A 325 -32.68 -31.11 -20.43
CA GLU A 325 -33.26 -29.79 -20.20
C GLU A 325 -32.74 -28.79 -21.23
N THR A 326 -33.69 -28.31 -22.00
CA THR A 326 -33.59 -27.23 -22.96
C THR A 326 -33.20 -25.93 -22.28
N CYS A 327 -32.22 -25.23 -22.82
CA CYS A 327 -32.28 -23.78 -22.92
C CYS A 327 -31.67 -23.34 -24.26
N MET A 328 -32.44 -22.53 -24.99
CA MET A 328 -31.94 -21.81 -26.15
C MET A 328 -30.85 -20.85 -25.68
N ALA A 329 -29.65 -21.02 -26.23
CA ALA A 329 -28.58 -20.03 -26.19
C ALA A 329 -28.17 -19.78 -27.65
N GLU A 330 -28.20 -18.52 -28.07
CA GLU A 330 -27.59 -18.11 -29.33
C GLU A 330 -26.13 -18.55 -29.32
N LYS A 331 -25.78 -19.43 -30.26
CA LYS A 331 -24.41 -19.88 -30.48
C LYS A 331 -23.64 -18.76 -31.18
N LEU A 332 -22.85 -18.00 -30.41
CA LEU A 332 -21.60 -17.48 -30.95
C LEU A 332 -20.66 -18.67 -31.11
N ASN A 333 -20.52 -19.16 -32.34
CA ASN A 333 -19.56 -20.19 -32.71
C ASN A 333 -18.18 -19.55 -32.84
N PHE A 334 -17.33 -19.69 -31.83
CA PHE A 334 -15.89 -19.51 -32.01
C PHE A 334 -15.16 -20.75 -31.51
N THR A 335 -14.47 -21.39 -32.44
CA THR A 335 -13.62 -22.56 -32.23
C THR A 335 -12.19 -22.08 -32.09
N PHE A 336 -11.61 -22.30 -30.90
CA PHE A 336 -10.18 -22.24 -30.52
C PHE A 336 -9.53 -20.87 -30.38
N HIS A 337 -8.87 -20.61 -29.25
CA HIS A 337 -7.50 -20.07 -29.19
C HIS A 337 -6.89 -20.23 -27.78
N TYR A 338 -5.66 -20.72 -27.75
CA TYR A 338 -4.71 -20.60 -26.64
C TYR A 338 -4.02 -19.23 -26.76
N CYS A 339 -3.77 -18.52 -25.66
CA CYS A 339 -2.90 -17.33 -25.69
C CYS A 339 -1.60 -17.62 -24.92
N MET A 340 -0.46 -17.43 -25.60
CA MET A 340 0.84 -17.25 -24.96
C MET A 340 1.21 -15.76 -25.03
N LYS A 341 2.00 -15.29 -24.05
CA LYS A 341 2.52 -13.91 -24.00
C LYS A 341 3.20 -13.60 -25.35
N ALA A 342 2.71 -12.57 -26.07
CA ALA A 342 3.13 -12.11 -27.41
C ALA A 342 2.52 -12.77 -28.67
N ASP A 343 1.36 -13.42 -28.58
CA ASP A 343 0.62 -13.92 -29.75
C ASP A 343 -0.51 -12.97 -30.22
N LEU A 344 -0.86 -13.00 -31.51
CA LEU A 344 -1.92 -12.17 -32.14
C LEU A 344 -3.36 -12.58 -31.76
N HIS A 345 -3.50 -13.56 -30.86
CA HIS A 345 -4.74 -14.25 -30.55
C HIS A 345 -5.26 -14.00 -29.11
N CYS A 346 -4.65 -13.10 -28.36
CA CYS A 346 -5.22 -12.61 -27.10
C CYS A 346 -6.46 -11.73 -27.40
N LEU A 347 -7.56 -11.99 -26.67
CA LEU A 347 -8.78 -11.21 -26.78
C LEU A 347 -8.60 -9.87 -26.04
N ASP A 348 -8.30 -8.83 -26.79
CA ASP A 348 -8.19 -7.47 -26.26
C ASP A 348 -9.57 -6.80 -26.24
N PHE A 349 -10.08 -6.51 -25.04
CA PHE A 349 -11.27 -5.70 -24.85
C PHE A 349 -10.87 -4.23 -24.70
N LEU A 350 -11.13 -3.42 -25.72
CA LEU A 350 -10.92 -1.97 -25.66
C LEU A 350 -12.22 -1.28 -25.19
N CYS A 351 -12.26 -0.85 -23.94
CA CYS A 351 -13.36 -0.05 -23.39
C CYS A 351 -13.02 1.44 -23.44
N ASN A 352 -13.83 2.25 -24.12
CA ASN A 352 -13.70 3.71 -24.09
C ASN A 352 -14.67 4.29 -23.05
N PHE A 353 -14.14 4.80 -21.94
CA PHE A 353 -14.91 5.38 -20.84
C PHE A 353 -15.30 6.85 -21.05
N GLY A 354 -14.87 7.47 -22.16
CA GLY A 354 -15.16 8.87 -22.45
C GLY A 354 -14.59 9.83 -21.41
N LYS A 355 -15.32 10.90 -21.09
CA LYS A 355 -14.93 11.88 -20.07
C LYS A 355 -15.29 11.36 -18.67
N MET A 356 -14.32 10.78 -17.97
CA MET A 356 -14.45 10.46 -16.55
C MET A 356 -14.23 11.71 -15.69
N GLU A 357 -15.12 11.93 -14.73
CA GLU A 357 -14.99 13.01 -13.74
C GLU A 357 -14.14 12.52 -12.56
N SER A 358 -13.45 13.43 -11.87
CA SER A 358 -12.63 13.07 -10.70
C SER A 358 -13.45 12.40 -9.60
N GLY A 359 -12.89 11.36 -8.98
CA GLY A 359 -13.54 10.61 -7.90
C GLY A 359 -14.73 9.74 -8.35
N LYS A 360 -14.96 9.57 -9.66
CA LYS A 360 -15.95 8.61 -10.16
C LYS A 360 -15.31 7.25 -10.44
N GLU A 361 -15.92 6.22 -9.87
CA GLU A 361 -15.58 4.83 -10.12
C GLU A 361 -16.22 4.35 -11.43
N ALA A 362 -15.48 3.56 -12.21
CA ALA A 362 -15.99 2.87 -13.39
C ALA A 362 -15.56 1.40 -13.33
N SER A 363 -16.54 0.50 -13.20
CA SER A 363 -16.27 -0.93 -13.06
C SER A 363 -16.58 -1.68 -14.36
N VAL A 364 -15.60 -2.41 -14.89
CA VAL A 364 -15.79 -3.32 -16.02
C VAL A 364 -16.05 -4.72 -15.50
N HIS A 365 -17.16 -5.32 -15.94
CA HIS A 365 -17.53 -6.69 -15.58
C HIS A 365 -17.27 -7.60 -16.77
N ILE A 366 -16.34 -8.55 -16.61
CA ILE A 366 -16.03 -9.55 -17.63
C ILE A 366 -16.52 -10.91 -17.13
N GLN A 367 -17.46 -11.51 -17.87
CA GLN A 367 -17.97 -12.86 -17.60
C GLN A 367 -17.42 -13.82 -18.67
N LEU A 368 -16.77 -14.88 -18.22
CA LEU A 368 -16.24 -15.94 -19.07
C LEU A 368 -17.00 -17.25 -18.82
N GLU A 369 -17.51 -17.87 -19.89
CA GLU A 369 -18.15 -19.18 -19.84
C GLU A 369 -17.29 -20.19 -20.62
N GLY A 370 -16.70 -21.15 -19.89
CA GLY A 370 -15.86 -22.19 -20.47
C GLY A 370 -16.65 -23.44 -20.84
N ARG A 371 -16.45 -23.99 -22.04
CA ARG A 371 -16.99 -25.31 -22.41
C ARG A 371 -16.08 -26.43 -21.90
N PRO A 372 -16.63 -27.53 -21.35
CA PRO A 372 -15.83 -28.66 -20.82
C PRO A 372 -14.85 -29.28 -21.83
N SER A 373 -15.14 -29.20 -23.14
CA SER A 373 -14.30 -29.72 -24.22
C SER A 373 -12.91 -29.07 -24.33
N VAL A 374 -12.66 -27.95 -23.64
CA VAL A 374 -11.34 -27.28 -23.61
C VAL A 374 -10.34 -28.05 -22.72
N LEU A 375 -10.83 -28.87 -21.78
CA LEU A 375 -10.00 -29.68 -20.87
C LEU A 375 -9.49 -30.98 -21.50
N GLU A 376 -10.06 -31.40 -22.62
CA GLU A 376 -9.62 -32.60 -23.34
C GLU A 376 -8.30 -32.39 -24.09
N MET A 377 -7.77 -31.16 -24.10
CA MET A 377 -6.61 -30.77 -24.90
C MET A 377 -5.26 -30.89 -24.18
N ASP A 378 -5.24 -31.06 -22.84
CA ASP A 378 -4.00 -31.10 -22.07
C ASP A 378 -4.07 -32.12 -20.92
N GLU A 379 -3.01 -32.89 -20.69
CA GLU A 379 -2.93 -33.89 -19.59
C GLU A 379 -2.78 -33.21 -18.22
N THR A 380 -2.44 -31.92 -18.19
CA THR A 380 -2.39 -31.12 -16.96
C THR A 380 -3.78 -30.58 -16.63
N SER A 381 -4.32 -31.02 -15.49
CA SER A 381 -5.71 -30.82 -15.04
C SER A 381 -6.07 -29.39 -14.59
N SER A 382 -5.48 -28.33 -15.15
CA SER A 382 -5.73 -26.95 -14.72
C SER A 382 -5.69 -25.96 -15.89
N LEU A 383 -6.82 -25.28 -16.12
CA LEU A 383 -6.90 -24.08 -16.96
C LEU A 383 -6.83 -22.85 -16.05
N LYS A 384 -5.82 -22.00 -16.24
CA LYS A 384 -5.69 -20.68 -15.57
C LYS A 384 -6.23 -19.62 -16.52
N PHE A 385 -7.25 -18.89 -16.09
CA PHE A 385 -7.71 -17.68 -16.79
C PHE A 385 -7.02 -16.47 -16.14
N GLU A 386 -6.31 -15.69 -16.93
CA GLU A 386 -5.67 -14.45 -16.48
C GLU A 386 -6.31 -13.29 -17.24
N ILE A 387 -6.89 -12.34 -16.51
CA ILE A 387 -7.40 -11.10 -17.07
C ILE A 387 -6.41 -10.01 -16.70
N ARG A 388 -5.83 -9.35 -17.70
CA ARG A 388 -5.02 -8.15 -17.52
C ARG A 388 -5.81 -6.96 -18.06
N ALA A 389 -6.08 -5.99 -17.22
CA ALA A 389 -6.57 -4.70 -17.67
C ALA A 389 -5.44 -3.68 -17.70
N THR A 390 -5.40 -2.88 -18.75
CA THR A 390 -4.52 -1.71 -18.82
C THR A 390 -5.39 -0.52 -19.17
N ALA A 391 -5.36 0.49 -18.31
CA ALA A 391 -5.94 1.78 -18.61
C ALA A 391 -4.83 2.68 -19.17
N PHE A 392 -5.17 3.50 -20.15
CA PHE A 392 -4.28 4.54 -20.65
C PHE A 392 -5.12 5.70 -21.16
N PRO A 393 -4.73 6.94 -20.88
CA PRO A 393 -5.40 8.10 -21.42
C PRO A 393 -5.10 8.25 -22.93
N GLU A 394 -5.99 8.94 -23.67
CA GLU A 394 -5.76 9.26 -25.11
C GLU A 394 -4.41 9.97 -25.30
N PRO A 395 -3.72 9.77 -26.43
CA PRO A 395 -2.46 10.48 -26.69
C PRO A 395 -2.70 11.99 -26.62
N HIS A 396 -1.87 12.70 -25.84
CA HIS A 396 -1.96 14.11 -25.39
C HIS A 396 -2.82 14.43 -24.13
N PRO A 397 -2.79 13.64 -23.04
CA PRO A 397 -3.44 14.03 -21.80
C PRO A 397 -2.52 14.96 -20.99
N LYS A 398 -3.10 15.94 -20.29
CA LYS A 398 -2.41 16.68 -19.23
C LYS A 398 -2.22 15.74 -18.03
N VAL A 399 -1.28 14.80 -18.14
CA VAL A 399 -0.82 13.76 -17.18
C VAL A 399 -1.90 13.34 -16.17
N ILE A 400 -2.54 12.20 -16.45
CA ILE A 400 -3.35 11.46 -15.48
C ILE A 400 -2.43 10.36 -14.96
N GLU A 401 -2.14 10.37 -13.65
CA GLU A 401 -1.52 9.23 -12.99
C GLU A 401 -2.63 8.22 -12.72
N LEU A 402 -2.56 7.11 -13.45
CA LEU A 402 -3.41 5.96 -13.19
C LEU A 402 -2.79 5.24 -12.01
N ASN A 403 -3.56 5.07 -10.93
CA ASN A 403 -3.21 4.10 -9.91
C ASN A 403 -3.09 2.74 -10.62
N LYS A 404 -1.88 2.17 -10.66
CA LYS A 404 -1.60 0.96 -11.44
C LYS A 404 -2.13 -0.30 -10.75
N ASP A 405 -2.64 -0.18 -9.54
CA ASP A 405 -2.61 -1.27 -8.56
C ASP A 405 -3.92 -2.03 -8.34
N GLU A 406 -4.95 -1.86 -9.18
CA GLU A 406 -6.22 -2.61 -8.99
C GLU A 406 -6.75 -3.32 -10.24
N ASN A 407 -5.87 -3.57 -11.22
CA ASN A 407 -6.26 -4.15 -12.50
C ASN A 407 -5.91 -5.63 -12.68
N ILE A 408 -5.50 -6.31 -11.61
CA ILE A 408 -5.19 -7.75 -11.64
C ILE A 408 -6.06 -8.47 -10.63
N VAL A 409 -7.21 -8.96 -11.08
CA VAL A 409 -8.00 -9.93 -10.30
C VAL A 409 -7.61 -11.33 -10.73
N HIS A 410 -6.94 -12.04 -9.83
CA HIS A 410 -6.63 -13.45 -9.97
C HIS A 410 -7.81 -14.30 -9.47
N ALA A 411 -8.61 -14.84 -10.38
CA ALA A 411 -9.58 -15.89 -10.06
C ALA A 411 -8.97 -17.27 -10.37
N GLY A 412 -8.56 -18.00 -9.34
CA GLY A 412 -7.97 -19.34 -9.46
C GLY A 412 -8.85 -20.44 -8.87
N PHE A 413 -8.84 -21.63 -9.50
CA PHE A 413 -9.47 -22.83 -8.97
C PHE A 413 -8.41 -23.80 -8.45
N PHE A 414 -8.48 -24.14 -7.16
CA PHE A 414 -7.64 -25.16 -6.55
C PHE A 414 -8.45 -26.44 -6.34
N LYS A 415 -8.03 -27.54 -6.97
CA LYS A 415 -8.52 -28.89 -6.61
C LYS A 415 -7.63 -29.46 -5.52
N ARG A 416 -8.19 -29.62 -4.31
CA ARG A 416 -7.55 -30.36 -3.21
C ARG A 416 -7.39 -31.83 -3.63
N GLN A 417 -6.17 -32.36 -3.68
CA GLN A 417 -5.96 -33.80 -3.84
C GLN A 417 -6.54 -34.54 -2.63
N TYR A 418 -7.65 -35.26 -2.80
CA TYR A 418 -8.04 -36.28 -1.84
C TYR A 418 -7.10 -37.48 -2.03
N LYS A 419 -6.25 -37.72 -1.03
CA LYS A 419 -5.56 -38.99 -0.86
C LYS A 419 -6.63 -40.07 -0.82
N SER A 420 -6.59 -41.04 -1.73
CA SER A 420 -7.45 -42.22 -1.65
C SER A 420 -7.19 -42.92 -0.33
N ILE A 421 -8.19 -42.95 0.55
CA ILE A 421 -8.17 -43.84 1.72
C ILE A 421 -8.17 -45.26 1.15
N VAL A 422 -7.09 -45.99 1.44
CA VAL A 422 -7.05 -47.44 1.19
C VAL A 422 -8.19 -48.05 2.00
N GLN A 423 -9.19 -48.61 1.31
CA GLN A 423 -10.16 -49.50 1.95
C GLN A 423 -9.38 -50.73 2.42
N GLU A 424 -8.94 -50.73 3.68
CA GLU A 424 -8.61 -51.97 4.36
C GLU A 424 -9.90 -52.80 4.45
N GLU A 425 -9.90 -53.92 3.73
CA GLU A 425 -10.80 -55.03 3.95
C GLU A 425 -10.69 -55.48 5.41
N ASN A 426 -11.61 -55.01 6.25
CA ASN A 426 -11.96 -55.70 7.48
C ASN A 426 -13.48 -55.74 7.60
N ARG A 427 -14.04 -56.72 6.87
CA ARG A 427 -15.34 -57.34 7.15
C ARG A 427 -15.41 -57.67 8.64
N ARG A 428 -16.25 -56.95 9.39
CA ARG A 428 -16.87 -57.48 10.60
C ARG A 428 -18.16 -58.19 10.19
N ASP A 429 -18.04 -59.47 9.85
CA ASP A 429 -19.20 -60.34 9.83
C ASP A 429 -19.62 -60.59 11.27
N SER A 430 -20.88 -60.24 11.53
CA SER A 430 -21.59 -60.53 12.76
C SER A 430 -22.31 -61.88 12.57
N TRP A 431 -22.31 -62.73 13.61
CA TRP A 431 -23.02 -64.02 13.76
C TRP A 431 -22.37 -65.21 13.00
N SER A 432 -22.32 -66.48 13.45
CA SER A 432 -22.78 -67.22 14.64
C SER A 432 -22.20 -68.67 14.68
N TYR A 433 -22.21 -69.28 15.87
CA TYR A 433 -22.40 -70.72 16.21
C TYR A 433 -21.35 -71.82 15.92
N VAL A 434 -20.74 -72.28 17.03
CA VAL A 434 -20.38 -73.64 17.54
C VAL A 434 -20.52 -74.86 16.59
N ASP A 435 -19.50 -75.73 16.45
CA ASP A 435 -19.36 -76.98 17.26
C ASP A 435 -18.16 -77.88 16.88
N SER A 436 -17.63 -78.49 17.94
CA SER A 436 -17.07 -79.84 18.02
C SER A 436 -15.66 -80.17 17.48
N LYS A 437 -14.89 -80.71 18.43
CA LYS A 437 -13.93 -81.83 18.32
C LYS A 437 -12.47 -81.56 17.96
N SER A 438 -11.67 -81.79 19.00
CA SER A 438 -10.69 -82.88 19.15
C SER A 438 -9.22 -82.62 18.76
N ASN A 439 -8.40 -82.90 19.78
CA ASN A 439 -7.07 -83.51 19.77
C ASN A 439 -5.91 -82.57 19.41
N ASP A 440 -5.06 -82.24 20.40
CA ASP A 440 -3.88 -83.02 20.81
C ASP A 440 -2.81 -82.98 19.71
N ASP A 441 -1.86 -82.04 19.84
CA ASP A 441 -0.46 -82.32 20.22
C ASP A 441 0.28 -81.02 20.57
#